data_AF-A0A016UQG8-F1
#
_entry.id   AF-A0A016UQG8-F1
#
_cell.length_a   1.000
_cell.length_b   1.000
_cell.length_c   1.000
_cell.angle_alpha   90.00
_cell.angle_beta   90.00
_cell.angle_gamma   90.00
#
_symmetry.space_group_name_H-M   'P 1'
#
loop_
_entity.id
_entity.type
_entity.pdbx_description
1 polymer ?
#
loop_
_entity_poly.entity_id
_entity_poly.type
_entity_poly.pdbx_seq_one_letter_code
_entity_poly.pdbx_strand_id
1 'polypeptide(L)'
;MKRNYTAEEMVATFAGKAIVKPANGYMLVMTSDAVSEAEMNAVCSKAVYMEICIIIRNSNFRSLKCPHLRELRSCRPGVPAIKIVGNPLFTDVQIPKTMVYRIGTKVLEIRANPLLNISSIKALNTLCPECVIRRQP
;
A
#
# COMPACT_ATOMS: atom_id res chain seq x y z
N MET A 1 -20.86 -3.46 -12.05
CA MET A 1 -19.97 -2.45 -11.45
C MET A 1 -19.71 -2.86 -10.00
N LYS A 2 -18.46 -2.85 -9.53
CA LYS A 2 -18.15 -3.20 -8.13
C LYS A 2 -18.36 -1.99 -7.22
N ARG A 3 -18.87 -2.21 -6.00
CA ARG A 3 -19.03 -1.15 -4.98
C ARG A 3 -17.72 -0.97 -4.19
N ASN A 4 -17.39 0.27 -3.83
CA ASN A 4 -16.32 0.55 -2.87
C ASN A 4 -16.83 0.52 -1.43
N TYR A 5 -15.97 0.11 -0.51
CA TYR A 5 -16.18 0.35 0.92
C TYR A 5 -15.99 1.84 1.24
N THR A 6 -16.71 2.34 2.24
CA THR A 6 -16.41 3.63 2.89
C THR A 6 -15.14 3.53 3.73
N ALA A 7 -14.58 4.67 4.14
CA ALA A 7 -13.42 4.72 5.03
C ALA A 7 -13.71 3.99 6.35
N GLU A 8 -14.84 4.29 6.97
CA GLU A 8 -15.25 3.70 8.25
C GLU A 8 -15.45 2.19 8.11
N GLU A 9 -16.14 1.72 7.06
CA GLU A 9 -16.33 0.30 6.81
C GLU A 9 -14.99 -0.42 6.60
N MET A 10 -14.02 0.18 5.89
CA MET A 10 -12.70 -0.42 5.67
C MET A 10 -11.95 -0.63 6.98
N VAL A 11 -11.85 0.42 7.80
CA VAL A 11 -11.11 0.37 9.06
C VAL A 11 -11.77 -0.60 10.03
N ALA A 12 -13.09 -0.49 10.21
CA ALA A 12 -13.85 -1.37 11.11
C ALA A 12 -13.75 -2.84 10.71
N THR A 13 -13.73 -3.14 9.41
CA THR A 13 -13.73 -4.51 8.91
C THR A 13 -12.32 -5.14 8.94
N PHE A 14 -11.29 -4.38 8.56
CA PHE A 14 -9.98 -4.96 8.22
C PHE A 14 -8.84 -4.59 9.19
N ALA A 15 -9.02 -3.62 10.09
CA ALA A 15 -8.01 -3.31 11.10
C ALA A 15 -7.65 -4.55 11.94
N GLY A 16 -6.35 -4.83 12.05
CA GLY A 16 -5.84 -5.98 12.80
C GLY A 16 -6.15 -7.36 12.20
N LYS A 17 -6.75 -7.45 11.00
CA LYS A 17 -7.03 -8.73 10.34
C LYS A 17 -5.84 -9.23 9.55
N ALA A 18 -5.67 -10.55 9.49
CA ALA A 18 -4.62 -11.19 8.70
C ALA A 18 -4.93 -11.23 7.19
N ILE A 19 -6.21 -11.23 6.82
CA ILE A 19 -6.67 -11.28 5.43
C ILE A 19 -7.49 -10.03 5.16
N VAL A 20 -7.01 -9.20 4.24
CA VAL A 20 -7.69 -8.01 3.75
C VAL A 20 -8.15 -8.29 2.33
N LYS A 21 -9.38 -8.76 2.17
CA LYS A 21 -9.95 -9.13 0.87
C LYS A 21 -11.41 -8.65 0.80
N PRO A 22 -11.82 -7.96 -0.28
CA PRO A 22 -13.19 -7.53 -0.43
C PRO A 22 -14.14 -8.73 -0.55
N ALA A 23 -15.38 -8.54 -0.10
CA ALA A 23 -16.48 -9.45 -0.44
C ALA A 23 -16.74 -9.46 -1.96
N ASN A 24 -17.40 -10.51 -2.45
CA ASN A 24 -17.78 -10.60 -3.87
C ASN A 24 -18.63 -9.39 -4.28
N GLY A 25 -18.30 -8.78 -5.43
CA GLY A 25 -18.95 -7.55 -5.90
C GLY A 25 -18.40 -6.26 -5.30
N TYR A 26 -17.44 -6.33 -4.37
CA TYR A 26 -16.80 -5.16 -3.76
C TYR A 26 -15.35 -4.97 -4.22
N MET A 27 -14.83 -3.77 -4.03
CA MET A 27 -13.44 -3.39 -4.24
C MET A 27 -12.94 -2.58 -3.03
N LEU A 28 -11.68 -2.81 -2.64
CA LEU A 28 -11.01 -2.03 -1.59
C LEU A 28 -10.09 -1.00 -2.23
N VAL A 29 -10.44 0.28 -2.03
CA VAL A 29 -9.62 1.42 -2.43
C VAL A 29 -9.51 2.35 -1.22
N MET A 30 -8.33 2.39 -0.62
CA MET A 30 -8.06 3.15 0.59
C MET A 30 -7.16 4.34 0.25
N THR A 31 -7.58 5.56 0.58
CA THR A 31 -6.89 6.79 0.17
C THR A 31 -6.50 7.65 1.36
N SER A 32 -5.37 8.36 1.27
CA SER A 32 -4.94 9.34 2.29
C SER A 32 -5.90 10.51 2.47
N ASP A 33 -6.80 10.76 1.50
CA ASP A 33 -7.84 11.79 1.56
C ASP A 33 -8.99 11.39 2.51
N ALA A 34 -9.13 10.10 2.84
CA ALA A 34 -10.28 9.53 3.54
C ALA A 34 -9.94 8.73 4.79
N VAL A 35 -8.69 8.27 4.93
CA VAL A 35 -8.24 7.43 6.06
C VAL A 35 -6.95 8.02 6.61
N SER A 36 -6.84 8.11 7.93
CA SER A 36 -5.64 8.61 8.60
C SER A 36 -4.46 7.63 8.51
N GLU A 37 -3.24 8.12 8.76
CA GLU A 37 -2.06 7.25 8.80
C GLU A 37 -2.16 6.14 9.85
N ALA A 38 -2.72 6.47 11.03
CA ALA A 38 -2.89 5.50 12.11
C ALA A 38 -3.84 4.37 11.70
N GLU A 39 -4.98 4.69 11.10
CA GLU A 39 -5.97 3.72 10.65
C GLU A 39 -5.46 2.87 9.49
N MET A 40 -4.80 3.50 8.51
CA MET A 40 -4.20 2.80 7.37
C MET A 40 -3.14 1.80 7.85
N ASN A 41 -2.30 2.21 8.80
CA ASN A 41 -1.34 1.31 9.43
C ASN A 41 -2.01 0.24 10.30
N ALA A 42 -3.16 0.51 10.93
CA ALA A 42 -3.90 -0.49 11.67
C ALA A 42 -4.42 -1.62 10.77
N VAL A 43 -4.91 -1.28 9.57
CA VAL A 43 -5.27 -2.27 8.52
C VAL A 43 -4.06 -3.11 8.12
N CYS A 44 -2.89 -2.49 7.94
CA CYS A 44 -1.68 -3.20 7.54
C CYS A 44 -0.99 -4.00 8.66
N SER A 45 -1.22 -3.64 9.93
CA SER A 45 -0.41 -4.06 11.08
C SER A 45 -0.31 -5.58 11.30
N LYS A 46 -1.34 -6.33 10.89
CA LYS A 46 -1.43 -7.79 11.00
C LYS A 46 -1.67 -8.47 9.65
N ALA A 47 -1.82 -7.69 8.58
CA ALA A 47 -2.15 -8.21 7.27
C ALA A 47 -1.02 -9.09 6.72
N VAL A 48 -1.39 -10.30 6.32
CA VAL A 48 -0.52 -11.29 5.67
C VAL A 48 -0.88 -11.39 4.18
N TYR A 49 -2.17 -11.26 3.86
CA TYR A 49 -2.68 -11.21 2.49
C TYR A 49 -3.51 -9.93 2.31
N MET A 50 -3.29 -9.21 1.21
CA MET A 50 -4.12 -8.06 0.84
C MET A 50 -4.49 -8.07 -0.65
N GLU A 51 -5.77 -7.84 -0.96
CA GLU A 51 -6.28 -7.51 -2.29
C GLU A 51 -6.92 -6.11 -2.23
N ILE A 52 -6.12 -5.07 -2.48
CA ILE A 52 -6.47 -3.67 -2.19
C ILE A 52 -5.69 -2.71 -3.10
N CYS A 53 -6.22 -1.50 -3.29
CA CYS A 53 -5.47 -0.36 -3.79
C CYS A 53 -5.31 0.69 -2.69
N ILE A 54 -4.08 0.95 -2.26
CA ILE A 54 -3.73 2.00 -1.32
C ILE A 54 -3.16 3.17 -2.10
N ILE A 55 -3.74 4.37 -1.93
CA ILE A 55 -3.33 5.59 -2.63
C ILE A 55 -3.01 6.67 -1.61
N ILE A 56 -1.71 6.96 -1.43
CA ILE A 56 -1.20 8.01 -0.56
C ILE A 56 -0.61 9.10 -1.44
N ARG A 57 -1.26 10.26 -1.52
CA ARG A 57 -0.82 11.34 -2.41
C ARG A 57 -0.93 12.69 -1.74
N ASN A 58 0.01 13.59 -2.02
CA ASN A 58 -0.02 14.99 -1.61
C ASN A 58 -0.44 15.19 -0.14
N SER A 59 0.05 14.31 0.74
CA SER A 59 -0.39 14.21 2.13
C SER A 59 0.77 14.39 3.11
N ASN A 60 0.41 14.54 4.38
CA ASN A 60 1.37 14.63 5.50
C ASN A 60 1.75 13.25 6.07
N PHE A 61 1.41 12.16 5.39
CA PHE A 61 1.80 10.82 5.81
C PHE A 61 3.32 10.70 5.90
N ARG A 62 3.78 10.04 6.96
CA ARG A 62 5.20 9.78 7.22
C ARG A 62 5.58 8.35 6.90
N SER A 63 4.67 7.40 7.06
CA SER A 63 4.96 5.99 6.86
C SER A 63 3.77 5.12 6.47
N LEU A 64 4.08 3.98 5.84
CA LEU A 64 3.17 2.85 5.66
C LEU A 64 3.86 1.56 6.12
N LYS A 65 3.27 0.86 7.09
CA LYS A 65 3.89 -0.29 7.77
C LYS A 65 3.01 -1.52 7.72
N CYS A 66 3.39 -2.49 6.89
CA CYS A 66 2.69 -3.77 6.72
C CYS A 66 3.65 -4.94 7.07
N PRO A 67 4.06 -5.07 8.34
CA PRO A 67 5.24 -5.86 8.76
C PRO A 67 5.09 -7.39 8.62
N HIS A 68 3.91 -7.89 8.30
CA HIS A 68 3.64 -9.32 8.13
C HIS A 68 3.19 -9.71 6.72
N LEU A 69 3.19 -8.74 5.79
CA LEU A 69 2.67 -8.93 4.44
C LEU A 69 3.47 -9.99 3.68
N ARG A 70 2.76 -10.99 3.16
CA ARG A 70 3.31 -12.07 2.33
C ARG A 70 2.79 -12.04 0.90
N GLU A 71 1.55 -11.63 0.68
CA GLU A 71 0.98 -11.51 -0.67
C GLU A 71 0.19 -10.22 -0.80
N LEU A 72 0.45 -9.50 -1.88
CA LEU A 72 -0.20 -8.25 -2.24
C LEU A 72 -0.75 -8.35 -3.65
N ARG A 73 -2.04 -8.10 -3.80
CA ARG A 73 -2.74 -8.02 -5.07
C ARG A 73 -3.39 -6.67 -5.22
N SER A 74 -3.33 -6.14 -6.44
CA SER A 74 -4.06 -4.92 -6.76
C SER A 74 -5.56 -5.18 -6.76
N CYS A 75 -6.32 -4.17 -6.37
CA CYS A 75 -7.78 -4.20 -6.42
C CYS A 75 -8.34 -4.34 -7.86
N ARG A 76 -7.53 -4.03 -8.90
CA ARG A 76 -7.89 -4.19 -10.31
C ARG A 76 -6.68 -4.29 -11.26
N PRO A 77 -6.83 -4.90 -12.44
CA PRO A 77 -5.75 -5.01 -13.43
C PRO A 77 -5.19 -3.65 -13.87
N GLY A 78 -3.88 -3.60 -14.14
CA GLY A 78 -3.19 -2.41 -14.66
C GLY A 78 -2.98 -1.28 -13.66
N VAL A 79 -3.37 -1.45 -12.39
CA VAL A 79 -3.21 -0.46 -11.32
C VAL A 79 -2.26 -0.99 -10.26
N PRO A 80 -1.30 -0.21 -9.76
CA PRO A 80 -0.48 -0.61 -8.61
C PRO A 80 -1.36 -0.83 -7.37
N ALA A 81 -1.05 -1.87 -6.59
CA ALA A 81 -1.72 -2.13 -5.32
C ALA A 81 -1.38 -1.07 -4.26
N ILE A 82 -0.17 -0.51 -4.30
CA ILE A 82 0.25 0.59 -3.44
C ILE A 82 0.84 1.70 -4.31
N LYS A 83 0.24 2.89 -4.22
CA LYS A 83 0.69 4.11 -4.91
C LYS A 83 0.96 5.20 -3.89
N ILE A 84 2.21 5.64 -3.77
CA ILE A 84 2.66 6.67 -2.83
C ILE A 84 3.38 7.76 -3.62
N VAL A 85 2.72 8.90 -3.85
CA VAL A 85 3.23 9.93 -4.76
C VAL A 85 3.12 11.33 -4.18
N GLY A 86 4.24 12.07 -4.17
CA GLY A 86 4.19 13.50 -3.86
C GLY A 86 3.97 13.83 -2.38
N ASN A 87 4.45 12.99 -1.45
CA ASN A 87 4.28 13.21 -0.01
C ASN A 87 5.58 13.75 0.59
N PRO A 88 5.68 15.06 0.92
CA PRO A 88 6.95 15.70 1.30
C PRO A 88 7.53 15.16 2.60
N LEU A 89 6.68 14.72 3.53
CA LEU A 89 7.06 14.22 4.85
C LEU A 89 7.22 12.69 4.92
N PHE A 90 7.03 12.00 3.80
CA PHE A 90 7.00 10.55 3.77
C PHE A 90 8.41 9.98 3.82
N THR A 91 8.71 9.27 4.91
CA THR A 91 10.05 8.80 5.24
C THR A 91 10.22 7.30 5.08
N ASP A 92 9.18 6.49 5.28
CA ASP A 92 9.40 5.04 5.41
C ASP A 92 8.26 4.17 4.86
N VAL A 93 8.63 3.09 4.18
CA VAL A 93 7.73 2.00 3.82
C VAL A 93 8.31 0.71 4.37
N GLN A 94 7.55 0.02 5.21
CA GLN A 94 7.93 -1.26 5.76
C GLN A 94 7.09 -2.37 5.14
N ILE A 95 7.67 -3.07 4.16
CA ILE A 95 7.15 -4.32 3.60
C ILE A 95 8.23 -5.40 3.78
N PRO A 96 7.88 -6.59 4.30
CA PRO A 96 8.82 -7.69 4.48
C PRO A 96 9.47 -8.13 3.18
N LYS A 97 10.77 -8.44 3.23
CA LYS A 97 11.49 -9.07 2.10
C LYS A 97 10.94 -10.46 1.74
N THR A 98 10.17 -11.07 2.64
CA THR A 98 9.50 -12.36 2.45
C THR A 98 8.20 -12.27 1.66
N MET A 99 7.75 -11.07 1.29
CA MET A 99 6.59 -10.90 0.42
C MET A 99 6.88 -11.51 -0.95
N VAL A 100 5.93 -12.29 -1.47
CA VAL A 100 6.03 -12.92 -2.79
C VAL A 100 5.68 -11.89 -3.84
N TYR A 101 6.67 -11.48 -4.64
CA TYR A 101 6.45 -10.70 -5.84
C TYR A 101 6.21 -11.61 -7.05
N ARG A 102 5.16 -11.32 -7.82
CA ARG A 102 4.90 -11.97 -9.11
C ARG A 102 5.37 -11.07 -10.24
N ILE A 103 6.27 -11.57 -11.08
CA ILE A 103 6.80 -10.87 -12.26
C ILE A 103 5.64 -10.37 -13.14
N GLY A 104 5.78 -9.17 -13.69
CA GLY A 104 4.81 -8.53 -14.58
C GLY A 104 3.63 -7.82 -13.89
N THR A 105 3.56 -7.82 -12.56
CA THR A 105 2.39 -7.24 -11.84
C THR A 105 2.54 -5.77 -11.44
N LYS A 106 3.76 -5.21 -11.40
CA LYS A 106 4.06 -3.79 -11.04
C LYS A 106 3.22 -3.28 -9.87
N VAL A 107 3.22 -4.02 -8.76
CA VAL A 107 2.31 -3.78 -7.61
C VAL A 107 2.61 -2.51 -6.82
N LEU A 108 3.78 -1.89 -6.98
CA LEU A 108 4.19 -0.67 -6.28
C LEU A 108 4.50 0.48 -7.25
N GLU A 109 4.01 1.68 -6.94
CA GLU A 109 4.45 2.95 -7.51
C GLU A 109 4.75 3.94 -6.37
N ILE A 110 6.03 4.20 -6.11
CA ILE A 110 6.50 5.09 -5.03
C ILE A 110 7.47 6.09 -5.63
N ARG A 111 7.04 7.34 -5.82
CA ARG A 111 7.86 8.38 -6.46
C ARG A 111 7.54 9.77 -5.94
N ALA A 112 8.43 10.73 -6.18
CA ALA A 112 8.26 12.11 -5.72
C ALA A 112 8.06 12.24 -4.18
N ASN A 113 8.71 11.37 -3.39
CA ASN A 113 8.73 11.45 -1.92
C ASN A 113 10.18 11.76 -1.47
N PRO A 114 10.54 13.04 -1.26
CA PRO A 114 11.94 13.47 -1.13
C PRO A 114 12.63 12.92 0.12
N LEU A 115 11.89 12.71 1.21
CA LEU A 115 12.43 12.20 2.48
C LEU A 115 12.41 10.67 2.60
N LEU A 116 11.94 9.94 1.58
CA LEU A 116 11.83 8.48 1.63
C LEU A 116 13.21 7.85 1.83
N ASN A 117 13.37 7.02 2.86
CA ASN A 117 14.64 6.41 3.23
C ASN A 117 15.25 5.57 2.10
N ILE A 118 16.56 5.73 1.90
CA ILE A 118 17.32 4.99 0.86
C ILE A 118 17.27 3.48 1.13
N SER A 119 17.28 3.07 2.40
CA SER A 119 17.14 1.66 2.79
C SER A 119 15.82 1.07 2.31
N SER A 120 14.70 1.79 2.49
CA SER A 120 13.37 1.37 2.05
C SER A 120 13.31 1.29 0.52
N ILE A 121 13.88 2.27 -0.20
CA ILE A 121 14.01 2.25 -1.66
C ILE A 121 14.79 1.02 -2.13
N LYS A 122 15.96 0.75 -1.55
CA LYS A 122 16.79 -0.41 -1.92
C LYS A 122 16.04 -1.72 -1.64
N ALA A 123 15.46 -1.87 -0.46
CA ALA A 123 14.74 -3.08 -0.08
C ALA A 123 13.55 -3.36 -1.02
N LEU A 124 12.77 -2.33 -1.37
CA LEU A 124 11.62 -2.50 -2.24
C LEU A 124 12.01 -2.70 -3.71
N ASN A 125 13.09 -2.07 -4.21
CA ASN A 125 13.60 -2.33 -5.55
C ASN A 125 14.15 -3.77 -5.68
N THR A 126 14.76 -4.31 -4.62
CA THR A 126 15.13 -5.73 -4.60
C THR A 126 13.90 -6.64 -4.60
N LEU A 127 12.85 -6.26 -3.87
CA LEU A 127 11.60 -7.02 -3.80
C LEU A 127 10.81 -7.01 -5.12
N CYS A 128 10.74 -5.86 -5.79
CA CYS A 128 10.04 -5.66 -7.06
C CYS A 128 10.91 -4.83 -8.02
N PRO A 129 11.77 -5.48 -8.83
CA PRO A 129 12.67 -4.76 -9.74
C PRO A 129 11.96 -4.00 -10.87
N GLU A 130 10.74 -4.39 -11.24
CA GLU A 130 9.96 -3.75 -12.31
C GLU A 130 9.05 -2.62 -11.80
N CYS A 131 8.99 -2.40 -10.48
CA CYS A 131 8.22 -1.35 -9.86
C CYS A 131 8.93 0.01 -9.99
N VAL A 132 8.17 1.10 -9.92
CA VAL A 132 8.73 2.46 -9.93
C VAL A 132 8.96 2.91 -8.49
N ILE A 133 10.20 2.91 -8.02
CA ILE A 133 10.54 3.25 -6.62
C ILE A 133 11.74 4.18 -6.57
N ARG A 134 11.47 5.48 -6.36
CA ARG A 134 12.49 6.55 -6.35
C ARG A 134 12.03 7.76 -5.53
N ARG A 135 12.96 8.65 -5.15
CA ARG A 135 12.61 9.92 -4.46
C ARG A 135 12.06 10.98 -5.40
N GLN A 136 12.53 10.98 -6.63
CA GLN A 136 12.26 12.02 -7.63
C GLN A 136 11.12 11.62 -8.57
N PRO A 137 10.54 12.58 -9.32
CA PRO A 137 9.45 12.33 -10.26
C PRO A 137 9.74 11.21 -11.26
#